data_AF-A0A3B0VZ36-F1
#
_entry.id   AF-A0A3B0VZ36-F1
#
_cell.length_a   1.000
_cell.length_b   1.000
_cell.length_c   1.000
_cell.angle_alpha   90.00
_cell.angle_beta   90.00
_cell.angle_gamma   90.00
#
_symmetry.space_group_name_H-M   'P 1'
#
loop_
_entity.id
_entity.type
_entity.pdbx_description
1 polymer ?
#
loop_
_entity_poly.entity_id
_entity_poly.type
_entity_poly.pdbx_seq_one_letter_code
_entity_poly.pdbx_strand_id
1 'polypeptide(L)'
;MKKLSINLFVILFILMSCSGKPSKKRNLDNTLYAYASSIRWSNFDAAVTFLKQGDKEHSHSDFELQRLKQFKVSSYIESPIKPGVKENIILQSVEIQLYNIHNNKTRNIYDHQTWEYDAALSRWLLTSGLPKL
;
A
#
# COMPACT_ATOMS: atom_id res chain seq x y z
N MET A 1 16.70 47.78 -7.78
CA MET A 1 17.15 46.55 -8.46
C MET A 1 17.83 45.55 -7.53
N LYS A 2 18.89 45.92 -6.76
CA LYS A 2 19.58 44.99 -5.82
C LYS A 2 18.69 44.33 -4.76
N LYS A 3 17.71 45.05 -4.19
CA LYS A 3 16.77 44.50 -3.18
C LYS A 3 15.75 43.51 -3.75
N LEU A 4 15.41 43.64 -5.04
CA LEU A 4 14.48 42.73 -5.74
C LEU A 4 15.17 41.40 -6.08
N SER A 5 16.46 41.47 -6.44
CA SER A 5 17.31 40.28 -6.65
C SER A 5 17.58 39.49 -5.36
N ILE A 6 17.70 40.16 -4.21
CA ILE A 6 17.87 39.50 -2.90
C ILE A 6 16.59 38.75 -2.47
N ASN A 7 15.42 39.36 -2.65
CA ASN A 7 14.15 38.71 -2.33
C ASN A 7 13.86 37.50 -3.24
N LEU A 8 14.26 37.55 -4.51
CA LEU A 8 14.10 36.42 -5.44
C LEU A 8 15.02 35.24 -5.07
N PHE A 9 16.21 35.50 -4.52
CA PHE A 9 17.16 34.47 -4.10
C PHE A 9 16.72 33.74 -2.81
N VAL A 10 16.06 34.45 -1.89
CA VAL A 10 15.54 33.87 -0.64
C VAL A 10 14.35 32.94 -0.91
N ILE A 11 13.47 33.28 -1.87
CA ILE A 11 12.33 32.43 -2.25
C ILE A 11 12.79 31.12 -2.92
N LEU A 12 13.90 31.16 -3.67
CA LEU A 12 14.44 29.96 -4.34
C LEU A 12 15.07 28.96 -3.35
N PHE A 13 15.57 29.42 -2.20
CA PHE A 13 16.18 28.54 -1.19
C PHE A 13 15.16 27.76 -0.34
N ILE A 14 13.93 28.24 -0.21
CA ILE A 14 12.90 27.61 0.64
C ILE A 14 12.33 26.33 -0.01
N LEU A 15 12.51 26.15 -1.31
CA LEU A 15 12.05 24.97 -2.06
C LEU A 15 12.99 23.74 -1.94
N MET A 16 14.18 23.89 -1.35
CA MET A 16 15.15 22.79 -1.24
C MET A 16 14.98 21.92 0.02
N SER A 17 14.05 22.24 0.91
CA SER A 17 13.89 21.53 2.19
C SER A 17 12.68 20.59 2.19
N CYS A 18 12.77 19.48 1.45
CA CYS A 18 12.10 18.22 1.84
C CYS A 18 12.70 17.03 1.07
N SER A 19 13.96 16.69 1.32
CA SER A 19 14.58 15.46 0.79
C SER A 19 15.16 14.58 1.91
N GLY A 20 14.53 14.63 3.09
CA GLY A 20 14.83 13.70 4.18
C GLY A 20 14.12 12.36 3.93
N LYS A 21 14.85 11.24 4.01
CA LYS A 21 14.22 9.91 3.99
C LYS A 21 13.18 9.83 5.12
N PRO A 22 11.92 9.46 4.84
CA PRO A 22 10.92 9.31 5.88
C PRO A 22 11.38 8.25 6.89
N SER A 23 11.10 8.46 8.18
CA SER A 23 11.40 7.46 9.21
C SER A 23 10.69 6.13 8.89
N LYS A 24 11.26 4.98 9.30
CA LYS A 24 10.69 3.64 9.06
C LYS A 24 9.21 3.55 9.46
N LYS A 25 8.84 4.17 10.58
CA LYS A 25 7.45 4.26 11.05
C LYS A 25 6.57 5.11 10.12
N ARG A 26 6.99 6.33 9.76
CA ARG A 26 6.23 7.18 8.84
C ARG A 26 6.07 6.52 7.46
N ASN A 27 7.13 5.84 7.00
CA ASN A 27 7.12 5.06 5.77
C ASN A 27 6.09 3.91 5.83
N LEU A 28 5.98 3.22 6.97
CA LEU A 28 4.96 2.19 7.20
C LEU A 28 3.55 2.78 7.09
N ASP A 29 3.25 3.82 7.87
CA ASP A 29 1.91 4.43 7.91
C ASP A 29 1.48 4.90 6.50
N ASN A 30 2.38 5.56 5.78
CA ASN A 30 2.13 5.99 4.40
C ASN A 30 1.90 4.81 3.44
N THR A 31 2.67 3.73 3.59
CA THR A 31 2.56 2.54 2.72
C THR A 31 1.23 1.84 2.94
N LEU A 32 0.85 1.60 4.20
CA LEU A 32 -0.42 0.94 4.54
C LEU A 32 -1.61 1.79 4.08
N TYR A 33 -1.56 3.11 4.27
CA TYR A 33 -2.60 4.01 3.78
C TYR A 33 -2.75 3.96 2.25
N ALA A 34 -1.64 4.00 1.52
CA ALA A 34 -1.65 3.97 0.06
C ALA A 34 -2.18 2.63 -0.50
N TYR A 35 -1.78 1.51 0.13
CA TYR A 35 -2.31 0.19 -0.22
C TYR A 35 -3.80 0.09 0.07
N ALA A 36 -4.23 0.48 1.28
CA ALA A 36 -5.63 0.46 1.68
C ALA A 36 -6.49 1.34 0.76
N SER A 37 -5.99 2.51 0.35
CA SER A 37 -6.65 3.36 -0.66
C SER A 37 -6.80 2.64 -1.99
N SER A 38 -5.75 1.97 -2.47
CA SER A 38 -5.78 1.21 -3.72
C SER A 38 -6.85 0.12 -3.69
N ILE A 39 -6.95 -0.64 -2.60
CA ILE A 39 -7.98 -1.67 -2.43
C ILE A 39 -9.38 -1.06 -2.30
N ARG A 40 -9.57 -0.02 -1.48
CA ARG A 40 -10.88 0.66 -1.31
C ARG A 40 -11.46 1.14 -2.64
N TRP A 41 -10.60 1.66 -3.52
CA TRP A 41 -11.00 2.10 -4.86
C TRP A 41 -11.02 0.97 -5.90
N SER A 42 -10.78 -0.28 -5.47
CA SER A 42 -10.71 -1.47 -6.31
C SER A 42 -9.70 -1.33 -7.46
N ASN A 43 -8.63 -0.57 -7.22
CA ASN A 43 -7.50 -0.41 -8.12
C ASN A 43 -6.46 -1.50 -7.81
N PHE A 44 -6.78 -2.73 -8.21
CA PHE A 44 -5.94 -3.89 -7.93
C PHE A 44 -4.61 -3.84 -8.69
N ASP A 45 -4.57 -3.19 -9.86
CA ASP A 45 -3.32 -2.95 -10.60
C ASP A 45 -2.33 -2.10 -9.78
N ALA A 46 -2.82 -1.05 -9.11
CA ALA A 46 -1.99 -0.28 -8.18
C ALA A 46 -1.57 -1.11 -6.95
N ALA A 47 -2.46 -1.96 -6.43
CA ALA A 47 -2.16 -2.82 -5.29
C ALA A 47 -1.03 -3.83 -5.57
N VAL A 48 -0.91 -4.33 -6.81
CA VAL A 48 0.19 -5.22 -7.23
C VAL A 48 1.56 -4.59 -7.02
N THR A 49 1.67 -3.26 -7.14
CA THR A 49 2.96 -2.56 -6.99
C THR A 49 3.56 -2.66 -5.59
N PHE A 50 2.77 -3.04 -4.58
CA PHE A 50 3.21 -3.26 -3.20
C PHE A 50 3.77 -4.66 -2.97
N LEU A 51 3.55 -5.61 -3.88
CA LEU A 51 4.00 -6.98 -3.71
C LEU A 51 5.52 -7.09 -3.75
N LYS A 52 6.06 -7.96 -2.89
CA LYS A 52 7.46 -8.37 -2.96
C LYS A 52 7.65 -9.25 -4.21
N GLN A 53 8.46 -8.79 -5.15
CA GLN A 53 8.77 -9.55 -6.37
C GLN A 53 9.77 -10.67 -6.07
N GLY A 54 9.61 -11.82 -6.74
CA GLY A 54 10.57 -12.93 -6.68
C GLY A 54 10.17 -14.11 -5.80
N ASP A 55 9.16 -13.94 -4.91
CA ASP A 55 8.58 -15.07 -4.17
C ASP A 55 7.50 -15.76 -5.02
N LYS A 56 7.87 -16.91 -5.62
CA LYS A 56 6.94 -17.72 -6.43
C LYS A 56 5.70 -18.17 -5.65
N GLU A 57 5.83 -18.34 -4.35
CA GLU A 57 4.76 -18.80 -3.45
C GLU A 57 3.62 -17.78 -3.30
N HIS A 58 3.91 -16.50 -3.48
CA HIS A 58 2.96 -15.40 -3.35
C HIS A 58 2.78 -14.60 -4.65
N SER A 59 3.24 -15.16 -5.76
CA SER A 59 2.99 -14.62 -7.09
C SER A 59 1.52 -14.80 -7.43
N HIS A 60 0.82 -13.69 -7.66
CA HIS A 60 -0.52 -13.77 -8.22
C HIS A 60 -0.42 -14.19 -9.68
N SER A 61 -1.22 -15.19 -10.05
CA SER A 61 -1.50 -15.44 -11.46
C SER A 61 -2.32 -14.27 -12.00
N ASP A 62 -2.09 -13.89 -13.26
CA ASP A 62 -2.92 -12.92 -13.97
C ASP A 62 -4.41 -13.29 -13.86
N PHE A 63 -4.72 -14.58 -13.80
CA PHE A 63 -6.07 -15.08 -13.58
C PHE A 63 -6.70 -14.61 -12.26
N GLU A 64 -5.97 -14.66 -11.16
CA GLU A 64 -6.47 -14.23 -9.85
C GLU A 64 -6.72 -12.72 -9.81
N LEU A 65 -5.84 -11.94 -10.45
CA LEU A 65 -6.02 -10.50 -10.59
C LEU A 65 -7.28 -10.18 -11.42
N GLN A 66 -7.50 -10.88 -12.53
CA GLN A 66 -8.69 -10.71 -13.35
C GLN A 66 -9.97 -11.11 -12.61
N ARG A 67 -9.90 -12.14 -11.75
CA ARG A 67 -11.01 -12.54 -10.88
C ARG A 67 -11.33 -11.45 -9.86
N LEU A 68 -10.33 -10.85 -9.23
CA LEU A 68 -10.50 -9.71 -8.31
C LEU A 68 -11.18 -8.51 -9.00
N LYS A 69 -10.81 -8.21 -10.24
CA LYS A 69 -11.39 -7.09 -11.02
C LYS A 69 -12.88 -7.23 -11.32
N GLN A 70 -13.48 -8.42 -11.14
CA GLN A 70 -14.92 -8.61 -11.22
C GLN A 70 -15.67 -8.09 -9.97
N PHE A 71 -14.95 -7.63 -8.95
CA PHE A 71 -15.51 -7.15 -7.70
C PHE A 71 -15.17 -5.68 -7.45
N LYS A 72 -16.07 -4.98 -6.77
CA LYS A 72 -15.84 -3.67 -6.17
C LYS A 72 -15.89 -3.79 -4.65
N VAL A 73 -15.05 -2.99 -3.99
CA VAL A 73 -14.97 -2.93 -2.52
C VAL A 73 -16.01 -1.94 -2.00
N SER A 74 -16.84 -2.38 -1.06
CA SER A 74 -17.82 -1.55 -0.35
C SER A 74 -17.35 -1.17 1.07
N SER A 75 -16.46 -1.97 1.67
CA SER A 75 -15.88 -1.69 2.99
C SER A 75 -14.46 -2.25 3.11
N TYR A 76 -13.60 -1.55 3.83
CA TYR A 76 -12.23 -1.95 4.17
C TYR A 76 -11.94 -1.52 5.61
N ILE A 77 -11.95 -2.48 6.52
CA ILE A 77 -11.80 -2.26 7.96
C ILE A 77 -10.52 -2.92 8.42
N GLU A 78 -9.54 -2.09 8.78
CA GLU A 78 -8.22 -2.52 9.21
C GLU A 78 -8.16 -2.78 10.72
N SER A 79 -7.60 -3.92 11.10
CA SER A 79 -7.29 -4.23 12.50
C SER A 79 -5.98 -3.55 12.93
N PRO A 80 -5.75 -3.41 14.25
CA PRO A 80 -4.47 -2.93 14.77
C PRO A 80 -3.28 -3.76 14.25
N ILE A 81 -2.20 -3.07 13.93
CA ILE A 81 -0.94 -3.68 13.46
C ILE A 81 -0.34 -4.51 14.60
N LYS A 82 0.14 -5.71 14.27
CA LYS A 82 0.85 -6.61 15.18
C LYS A 82 2.31 -6.77 14.73
N PRO A 83 3.27 -6.89 15.66
CA PRO A 83 4.64 -7.25 15.31
C PRO A 83 4.68 -8.68 14.74
N GLY A 84 5.51 -8.90 13.72
CA GLY A 84 5.78 -10.22 13.17
C GLY A 84 6.90 -10.96 13.92
N VAL A 85 7.32 -12.09 13.36
CA VAL A 85 8.39 -12.94 13.94
C VAL A 85 9.76 -12.24 13.93
N LYS A 86 9.97 -11.30 13.02
CA LYS A 86 11.20 -10.50 12.89
C LYS A 86 10.87 -9.01 13.02
N GLU A 87 11.85 -8.20 13.43
CA GLU A 87 11.69 -6.74 13.61
C GLU A 87 11.29 -5.98 12.33
N ASN A 88 11.61 -6.53 11.16
CA ASN A 88 11.24 -5.96 9.87
C ASN A 88 9.94 -6.52 9.30
N ILE A 89 9.20 -7.34 10.06
CA ILE A 89 7.93 -7.93 9.64
C ILE A 89 6.82 -7.39 10.52
N ILE A 90 5.72 -6.98 9.91
CA ILE A 90 4.47 -6.62 10.60
C ILE A 90 3.30 -7.37 9.99
N LEU A 91 2.27 -7.58 10.80
CA LEU A 91 1.06 -8.29 10.44
C LEU A 91 -0.13 -7.35 10.59
N GLN A 92 -1.05 -7.38 9.64
CA GLN A 92 -2.31 -6.64 9.71
C GLN A 92 -3.44 -7.49 9.13
N SER A 93 -4.51 -7.67 9.90
CA SER A 93 -5.73 -8.29 9.38
C SER A 93 -6.70 -7.21 8.91
N VAL A 94 -7.37 -7.45 7.80
CA VAL A 94 -8.34 -6.52 7.23
C VAL A 94 -9.60 -7.26 6.84
N GLU A 95 -10.74 -6.75 7.28
CA GLU A 95 -12.04 -7.19 6.78
C GLU A 95 -12.40 -6.39 5.52
N ILE A 96 -12.71 -7.09 4.43
CA ILE A 96 -13.04 -6.48 3.15
C ILE A 96 -14.40 -6.99 2.69
N GLN A 97 -15.33 -6.05 2.53
CA GLN A 97 -16.62 -6.34 1.91
C GLN A 97 -16.57 -5.99 0.43
N LEU A 98 -16.98 -6.94 -0.39
CA LEU A 98 -16.93 -6.89 -1.84
C LEU A 98 -18.32 -7.18 -2.41
N TYR A 99 -18.61 -6.61 -3.57
CA TYR A 99 -19.75 -7.01 -4.39
C TYR A 99 -19.31 -7.26 -5.83
N ASN A 100 -19.85 -8.31 -6.43
CA ASN A 100 -19.58 -8.64 -7.82
C ASN A 100 -20.33 -7.69 -8.74
N ILE A 101 -19.64 -7.08 -9.71
CA ILE A 101 -20.21 -6.04 -10.58
C ILE A 101 -21.24 -6.57 -11.59
N HIS A 102 -21.30 -7.88 -11.82
CA HIS A 102 -22.18 -8.49 -12.82
C HIS A 102 -23.49 -9.02 -12.22
N ASN A 103 -23.48 -9.44 -10.94
CA ASN A 103 -24.63 -10.08 -10.31
C ASN A 103 -24.96 -9.55 -8.91
N ASN A 104 -24.27 -8.51 -8.44
CA ASN A 104 -24.46 -7.89 -7.13
C ASN A 104 -24.34 -8.85 -5.92
N LYS A 105 -23.77 -10.05 -6.10
CA LYS A 105 -23.50 -10.95 -4.98
C LYS A 105 -22.40 -10.35 -4.12
N THR A 106 -22.67 -10.25 -2.82
CA THR A 106 -21.72 -9.75 -1.83
C THR A 106 -20.85 -10.87 -1.28
N ARG A 107 -19.64 -10.53 -0.87
CA ARG A 107 -18.70 -11.40 -0.15
C ARG A 107 -18.04 -10.59 0.96
N ASN A 108 -17.82 -11.24 2.09
CA ASN A 108 -16.97 -10.71 3.15
C ASN A 108 -15.75 -11.60 3.26
N ILE A 109 -14.55 -11.03 3.21
CA ILE A 109 -13.29 -11.76 3.31
C ILE A 109 -12.41 -11.15 4.39
N TYR A 110 -11.62 -12.00 5.05
CA TYR A 110 -10.57 -11.59 5.96
C TYR A 110 -9.23 -11.76 5.27
N ASP A 111 -8.57 -10.64 5.00
CA ASP A 111 -7.25 -10.59 4.40
C ASP A 111 -6.18 -10.52 5.49
N HIS A 112 -5.29 -11.51 5.54
CA HIS A 112 -4.22 -11.62 6.52
C HIS A 112 -2.90 -11.15 5.91
N GLN A 113 -2.62 -9.86 6.06
CA GLN A 113 -1.51 -9.19 5.40
C GLN A 113 -0.22 -9.37 6.19
N THR A 114 0.83 -9.80 5.49
CA THR A 114 2.19 -9.84 6.02
C THR A 114 3.07 -8.87 5.24
N TRP A 115 3.64 -7.91 5.94
CA TRP A 115 4.47 -6.86 5.36
C TRP A 115 5.90 -6.99 5.83
N GLU A 116 6.85 -6.89 4.91
CA GLU A 116 8.29 -6.92 5.19
C GLU A 116 8.95 -5.62 4.73
N TYR A 117 9.80 -5.05 5.57
CA TYR A 117 10.59 -3.86 5.21
C TYR A 117 11.82 -4.25 4.40
N ASP A 118 11.88 -3.76 3.16
CA ASP A 118 13.06 -3.87 2.31
C ASP A 118 14.00 -2.69 2.57
N ALA A 119 15.18 -2.97 3.12
CA ALA A 119 16.17 -1.95 3.46
C ALA A 119 16.84 -1.32 2.22
N ALA A 120 16.99 -2.06 1.12
CA ALA A 120 17.60 -1.57 -0.10
C ALA A 120 16.69 -0.57 -0.81
N LEU A 121 15.39 -0.88 -0.86
CA LEU A 121 14.36 -0.03 -1.46
C LEU A 121 13.77 0.99 -0.49
N SER A 122 14.07 0.86 0.81
CA SER A 122 13.52 1.69 1.89
C SER A 122 11.98 1.77 1.87
N ARG A 123 11.34 0.62 1.65
CA ARG A 123 9.88 0.51 1.52
C ARG A 123 9.35 -0.77 2.17
N TRP A 124 8.11 -0.74 2.59
CA TRP A 124 7.39 -1.96 2.98
C TRP A 124 6.81 -2.65 1.75
N LEU A 125 6.96 -3.97 1.71
CA LEU A 125 6.47 -4.84 0.66
C LEU A 125 5.51 -5.87 1.25
N LEU A 126 4.41 -6.11 0.54
CA LEU A 126 3.42 -7.10 0.88
C LEU A 126 3.92 -8.48 0.42
N THR A 127 4.00 -9.41 1.36
CA THR A 127 4.50 -10.77 1.13
C THR A 127 3.39 -11.80 1.12
N SER A 128 2.25 -11.56 1.77
CA SER A 128 1.11 -12.48 1.78
C SER A 128 0.34 -12.56 0.46
N GLY A 129 0.52 -11.57 -0.41
CA GLY A 129 -0.26 -11.40 -1.63
C GLY A 129 -1.50 -10.50 -1.46
N LEU A 130 -2.15 -10.19 -2.58
CA LEU A 130 -3.47 -9.60 -2.71
C LEU A 130 -4.56 -10.46 -2.03
N PRO A 131 -5.70 -9.85 -1.68
CA PRO A 131 -6.82 -10.56 -1.07
C PRO A 131 -7.32 -11.71 -1.95
N LYS A 132 -7.71 -12.82 -1.33
CA LYS A 132 -8.23 -14.02 -2.02
C LYS A 132 -9.77 -14.07 -1.89
N LEU A 133 -10.48 -14.40 -2.98
CA LEU A 133 -11.96 -14.39 -3.10
C LEU A 133 -12.63 -15.76 -2.90
#